data_AF-A0A1I2BAE1-F1
#
_entry.id   AF-A0A1I2BAE1-F1
#
_cell.length_a   1.000
_cell.length_b   1.000
_cell.length_c   1.000
_cell.angle_alpha   90.00
_cell.angle_beta   90.00
_cell.angle_gamma   90.00
#
_symmetry.space_group_name_H-M   'P 1'
#
loop_
_entity.id
_entity.type
_entity.pdbx_description
1 polymer ?
#
loop_
_entity_poly.entity_id
_entity_poly.type
_entity_poly.pdbx_seq_one_letter_code
_entity_poly.pdbx_strand_id
1 'polypeptide(L)'
;MRPTLLASLVLVAACGDSVQSSATAVSASSTGTDTSDDPTATSTPTTTTTPTTTTTVTEGGQTDSDTGTTSTTSTSTSTDSTTTTTTDSTTTTTTTSTTDPVDTTTTTTTTSTTEAETTTTTTDGETTDEPPAPCACPDIEVPLDDGIFVLSGDAELWKYFPETNSFTMLGELDCGGLSSTFSMAVDRQGFAWVQFVGGELRKVDVTDVSNCEDPGYVAGQLGVDNFGMAFVSNSQFDQCDRIYGNTYSGIGPFSEGPNIGDFISIDPVSLQLAKLGKTNFDGAELTGTGDGRAFEFGGTGPAKLVEVDKATGAALDVLPLGGLEINNGAFAFAFFAGDFYFFTDSDNDFVASEVTRLDYDDSDNNGIQDLELLTSDAPLLIVGAGVSTCAPVVPM
;
A
#
# COMPACT_ATOMS: atom_id res chain seq x y z
N MET A 1 19.12 -17.98 -66.27
CA MET A 1 18.67 -16.65 -65.78
C MET A 1 19.34 -16.40 -64.43
N ARG A 2 19.77 -15.17 -64.18
CA ARG A 2 20.19 -14.61 -62.87
C ARG A 2 19.00 -13.74 -62.37
N PRO A 3 18.83 -13.42 -61.07
CA PRO A 3 19.89 -12.82 -60.26
C PRO A 3 20.05 -13.31 -58.81
N THR A 4 21.19 -12.91 -58.24
CA THR A 4 21.57 -12.86 -56.82
C THR A 4 21.19 -11.51 -56.20
N LEU A 5 20.71 -11.51 -54.95
CA LEU A 5 20.85 -10.41 -53.97
C LEU A 5 21.53 -11.03 -52.73
N LEU A 6 22.76 -10.69 -52.36
CA LEU A 6 23.25 -9.49 -51.68
C LEU A 6 22.65 -9.26 -50.27
N ALA A 7 23.52 -9.41 -49.28
CA ALA A 7 23.34 -8.92 -47.91
C ALA A 7 23.94 -7.50 -47.78
N SER A 8 23.44 -6.74 -46.81
CA SER A 8 24.09 -5.51 -46.32
C SER A 8 24.15 -5.54 -44.80
N LEU A 9 25.38 -5.66 -44.29
CA LEU A 9 25.74 -5.46 -42.89
C LEU A 9 26.21 -4.00 -42.75
N VAL A 10 25.76 -3.27 -41.74
CA VAL A 10 26.26 -1.90 -41.47
C VAL A 10 26.99 -1.89 -40.12
N LEU A 11 28.32 -1.90 -40.19
CA LEU A 11 29.18 -1.38 -39.12
C LEU A 11 29.34 0.12 -39.35
N VAL A 12 29.35 0.90 -38.26
CA VAL A 12 29.99 2.22 -38.20
C VAL A 12 30.87 2.26 -36.97
N ALA A 13 32.12 2.68 -37.13
CA ALA A 13 33.09 2.79 -36.04
C ALA A 13 33.88 4.11 -36.12
N ALA A 14 33.98 4.78 -34.97
CA ALA A 14 35.05 5.62 -34.44
C ALA A 14 35.91 6.55 -35.32
N CYS A 15 36.02 7.81 -34.86
CA CYS A 15 37.22 8.65 -34.68
C CYS A 15 36.98 9.47 -33.38
N GLY A 16 37.91 9.68 -32.43
CA GLY A 16 39.17 10.45 -32.53
C GLY A 16 38.89 11.93 -32.17
N ASP A 17 39.56 12.64 -31.25
CA ASP A 17 40.90 12.45 -30.66
C ASP A 17 41.03 13.07 -29.25
N SER A 18 42.12 12.71 -28.54
CA SER A 18 42.55 13.22 -27.24
C SER A 18 43.41 14.49 -27.31
N VAL A 19 43.32 15.38 -26.32
CA VAL A 19 44.36 16.41 -26.03
C VAL A 19 44.73 16.41 -24.55
N GLN A 20 46.03 16.52 -24.27
CA GLN A 20 46.64 16.42 -22.95
C GLN A 20 47.56 17.64 -22.68
N SER A 21 47.28 18.38 -21.61
CA SER A 21 48.23 19.27 -20.90
C SER A 21 47.54 19.91 -19.70
N SER A 22 48.15 20.35 -18.60
CA SER A 22 49.47 20.25 -17.96
C SER A 22 49.48 21.37 -16.91
N ALA A 23 49.70 21.08 -15.62
CA ALA A 23 50.20 21.98 -14.54
C ALA A 23 49.64 23.44 -14.42
N THR A 24 49.36 23.97 -13.24
CA THR A 24 50.37 24.32 -12.21
C THR A 24 49.67 24.75 -10.91
N ALA A 25 50.32 24.59 -9.75
CA ALA A 25 49.86 25.11 -8.46
C ALA A 25 50.08 26.63 -8.29
N VAL A 26 49.57 27.24 -7.20
CA VAL A 26 50.30 28.15 -6.27
C VAL A 26 49.35 28.87 -5.27
N SER A 27 49.63 28.65 -3.98
CA SER A 27 49.55 29.55 -2.80
C SER A 27 48.40 30.55 -2.56
N ALA A 28 47.61 30.26 -1.51
CA ALA A 28 47.61 30.91 -0.17
C ALA A 28 47.62 32.46 0.03
N SER A 29 46.88 32.86 1.07
CA SER A 29 46.94 34.15 1.83
C SER A 29 46.42 35.41 1.09
N SER A 30 45.92 36.46 1.75
CA SER A 30 45.34 36.69 3.09
C SER A 30 44.82 38.14 3.12
N THR A 31 44.05 38.53 4.15
CA THR A 31 43.78 39.94 4.59
C THR A 31 43.15 40.90 3.56
N GLY A 32 42.09 41.66 3.86
CA GLY A 32 41.35 41.91 5.11
C GLY A 32 40.87 43.37 5.15
N THR A 33 39.96 43.73 6.07
CA THR A 33 39.54 45.12 6.45
C THR A 33 38.90 45.99 5.33
N ASP A 34 38.02 46.98 5.55
CA ASP A 34 37.20 47.50 6.67
C ASP A 34 36.16 48.48 6.02
N THR A 35 35.07 49.00 6.61
CA THR A 35 34.52 49.10 8.00
C THR A 35 32.98 49.38 7.91
N SER A 36 32.30 49.59 9.05
CA SER A 36 31.08 50.45 9.24
C SER A 36 29.74 49.98 8.63
N ASP A 37 28.57 50.08 9.30
CA ASP A 37 28.21 50.71 10.58
C ASP A 37 27.12 49.93 11.37
N ASP A 38 27.17 50.06 12.71
CA ASP A 38 26.10 49.76 13.68
C ASP A 38 25.40 51.11 14.05
N PRO A 39 24.08 51.15 14.33
CA PRO A 39 23.71 51.22 15.75
C PRO A 39 22.36 50.56 16.13
N THR A 40 22.43 49.57 17.03
CA THR A 40 21.53 49.31 18.17
C THR A 40 20.01 49.25 18.00
N ALA A 41 19.42 48.12 18.40
CA ALA A 41 18.14 48.09 19.10
C ALA A 41 18.07 46.93 20.13
N THR A 42 18.08 47.27 21.42
CA THR A 42 17.96 46.30 22.53
C THR A 42 16.50 45.92 22.78
N SER A 43 16.18 44.63 22.86
CA SER A 43 14.97 44.15 23.55
C SER A 43 15.19 42.79 24.24
N THR A 44 14.52 42.61 25.38
CA THR A 44 14.75 41.52 26.34
C THR A 44 13.67 40.44 26.22
N PRO A 45 14.01 39.14 26.24
CA PRO A 45 13.02 38.09 26.48
C PRO A 45 12.80 37.90 27.99
N THR A 46 11.55 37.98 28.43
CA THR A 46 11.16 37.76 29.83
C THR A 46 10.82 36.28 30.04
N THR A 47 11.48 35.63 31.00
CA THR A 47 11.12 34.27 31.43
C THR A 47 9.81 34.28 32.22
N THR A 48 8.80 33.55 31.74
CA THR A 48 7.54 33.30 32.46
C THR A 48 7.59 31.92 33.13
N THR A 49 7.62 31.90 34.45
CA THR A 49 7.56 30.68 35.28
C THR A 49 6.12 30.35 35.65
N THR A 50 5.66 29.13 35.34
CA THR A 50 4.37 28.57 35.80
C THR A 50 4.59 27.71 37.06
N PRO A 51 3.74 27.79 38.10
CA PRO A 51 4.04 27.20 39.41
C PRO A 51 3.67 25.71 39.53
N THR A 52 4.63 24.89 39.95
CA THR A 52 4.39 23.52 40.41
C THR A 52 3.80 23.52 41.83
N THR A 53 2.65 22.87 42.02
CA THR A 53 2.03 22.74 43.35
C THR A 53 2.60 21.53 44.09
N THR A 54 3.34 21.79 45.17
CA THR A 54 3.85 20.75 46.07
C THR A 54 2.73 20.30 47.02
N THR A 55 2.46 18.99 47.10
CA THR A 55 1.68 18.40 48.18
C THR A 55 2.58 17.50 49.02
N THR A 56 2.74 17.86 50.29
CA THR A 56 3.54 17.14 51.29
C THR A 56 2.80 15.89 51.78
N VAL A 57 3.48 14.74 51.82
CA VAL A 57 3.08 13.60 52.67
C VAL A 57 4.25 13.22 53.57
N THR A 58 3.96 13.04 54.85
CA THR A 58 4.91 12.93 55.96
C THR A 58 5.47 11.52 56.12
N GLU A 59 6.65 11.46 56.75
CA GLU A 59 7.41 10.27 57.14
C GLU A 59 6.60 9.16 57.85
N GLY A 60 7.08 7.93 57.66
CA GLY A 60 6.74 6.75 58.46
C GLY A 60 7.83 5.69 58.30
N GLY A 61 9.01 5.92 58.88
CA GLY A 61 10.14 5.00 58.74
C GLY A 61 10.10 3.82 59.70
N GLN A 62 10.69 2.69 59.30
CA GLN A 62 11.24 1.72 60.26
C GLN A 62 12.44 0.96 59.65
N THR A 63 13.42 0.67 60.51
CA THR A 63 14.70 0.02 60.20
C THR A 63 14.61 -1.49 60.35
N ASP A 64 15.45 -2.22 59.61
CA ASP A 64 16.37 -3.28 60.05
C ASP A 64 16.77 -4.12 58.81
N SER A 65 18.06 -4.20 58.42
CA SER A 65 19.11 -5.02 59.05
C SER A 65 18.76 -6.52 59.07
N ASP A 66 19.28 -7.33 58.14
CA ASP A 66 20.54 -8.09 58.37
C ASP A 66 21.04 -8.83 57.09
N THR A 67 22.21 -9.45 57.26
CA THR A 67 23.14 -10.16 56.37
C THR A 67 22.66 -11.55 55.87
N GLY A 68 23.36 -12.14 54.87
CA GLY A 68 23.24 -13.60 54.63
C GLY A 68 23.52 -14.19 53.23
N THR A 69 24.73 -14.02 52.70
CA THR A 69 25.64 -15.10 52.25
C THR A 69 25.10 -16.41 51.60
N THR A 70 25.38 -16.56 50.29
CA THR A 70 25.97 -17.74 49.60
C THR A 70 25.44 -19.17 49.85
N SER A 71 24.91 -19.83 48.80
CA SER A 71 25.49 -21.10 48.29
C SER A 71 24.90 -21.63 46.97
N THR A 72 25.81 -22.12 46.13
CA THR A 72 25.58 -23.03 45.00
C THR A 72 25.10 -24.42 45.44
N THR A 73 24.37 -25.16 44.60
CA THR A 73 24.59 -26.61 44.35
C THR A 73 23.93 -27.04 43.03
N SER A 74 24.67 -27.83 42.24
CA SER A 74 24.20 -28.48 41.01
C SER A 74 24.10 -30.00 41.22
N THR A 75 23.07 -30.67 40.68
CA THR A 75 22.96 -32.13 40.36
C THR A 75 21.47 -32.46 40.08
N SER A 76 21.04 -33.55 39.42
CA SER A 76 21.53 -34.31 38.25
C SER A 76 20.56 -35.48 37.95
N THR A 77 20.25 -35.74 36.67
CA THR A 77 19.93 -37.07 36.04
C THR A 77 19.15 -38.17 36.80
N SER A 78 17.99 -38.58 36.23
CA SER A 78 17.60 -39.98 35.86
C SER A 78 16.32 -39.85 34.99
N THR A 79 16.04 -40.52 33.88
CA THR A 79 16.34 -41.86 33.32
C THR A 79 15.57 -43.02 33.98
N ASP A 80 14.38 -43.33 33.44
CA ASP A 80 13.95 -44.62 32.82
C ASP A 80 12.48 -44.45 32.35
N SER A 81 12.05 -44.74 31.12
CA SER A 81 11.99 -45.99 30.33
C SER A 81 10.71 -46.83 30.54
N THR A 82 10.18 -47.34 29.42
CA THR A 82 9.19 -48.45 29.20
C THR A 82 7.70 -48.14 29.03
N THR A 83 6.90 -48.84 28.19
CA THR A 83 7.07 -49.50 26.86
C THR A 83 5.67 -49.81 26.27
N THR A 84 5.45 -49.70 24.94
CA THR A 84 4.37 -50.37 24.12
C THR A 84 2.87 -50.06 24.43
N THR A 85 1.89 -50.24 23.52
CA THR A 85 1.83 -50.92 22.20
C THR A 85 0.74 -50.32 21.28
N THR A 86 1.03 -50.25 19.97
CA THR A 86 0.19 -50.54 18.77
C THR A 86 -1.35 -50.36 18.79
N THR A 87 -1.88 -49.68 17.77
CA THR A 87 -2.78 -50.27 16.76
C THR A 87 -2.78 -49.40 15.49
N ASP A 88 -2.43 -50.02 14.37
CA ASP A 88 -2.50 -49.44 13.02
C ASP A 88 -3.84 -49.85 12.37
N SER A 89 -4.42 -49.02 11.51
CA SER A 89 -5.67 -49.31 10.79
C SER A 89 -5.80 -48.48 9.52
N THR A 90 -5.00 -48.85 8.52
CA THR A 90 -5.20 -48.45 7.13
C THR A 90 -6.57 -48.94 6.64
N THR A 91 -7.45 -48.03 6.22
CA THR A 91 -8.69 -48.40 5.49
C THR A 91 -8.64 -47.84 4.07
N THR A 92 -8.37 -48.73 3.12
CA THR A 92 -8.45 -48.45 1.69
C THR A 92 -9.89 -48.66 1.22
N THR A 93 -10.55 -47.60 0.72
CA THR A 93 -11.86 -47.71 0.07
C THR A 93 -11.72 -47.43 -1.42
N THR A 94 -11.99 -48.45 -2.24
CA THR A 94 -12.01 -48.36 -3.70
C THR A 94 -13.45 -48.49 -4.21
N THR A 95 -13.97 -47.45 -4.84
CA THR A 95 -15.24 -47.44 -5.59
C THR A 95 -15.03 -46.57 -6.84
N THR A 96 -14.62 -47.16 -7.97
CA THR A 96 -15.49 -47.70 -9.03
C THR A 96 -16.20 -46.59 -9.82
N SER A 97 -15.67 -46.34 -11.02
CA SER A 97 -16.22 -45.45 -12.04
C SER A 97 -17.56 -45.97 -12.59
N THR A 98 -18.47 -45.05 -12.95
CA THR A 98 -19.59 -45.33 -13.88
C THR A 98 -19.77 -44.13 -14.80
N THR A 99 -20.01 -44.38 -16.09
CA THR A 99 -20.04 -43.39 -17.18
C THR A 99 -21.46 -42.99 -17.61
N ASP A 100 -21.63 -41.71 -17.93
CA ASP A 100 -22.55 -41.13 -18.93
C ASP A 100 -24.07 -41.24 -18.70
N PRO A 101 -24.92 -40.39 -19.37
CA PRO A 101 -24.60 -39.46 -20.45
C PRO A 101 -25.06 -37.99 -20.30
N VAL A 102 -24.55 -37.19 -21.25
CA VAL A 102 -25.00 -35.85 -21.67
C VAL A 102 -26.51 -35.77 -21.92
N ASP A 103 -27.13 -34.66 -21.53
CA ASP A 103 -28.33 -34.13 -22.19
C ASP A 103 -28.09 -32.66 -22.60
N THR A 104 -28.44 -32.32 -23.85
CA THR A 104 -28.21 -31.01 -24.46
C THR A 104 -29.52 -30.49 -25.01
N THR A 105 -30.20 -29.61 -24.27
CA THR A 105 -31.46 -29.01 -24.72
C THR A 105 -31.24 -27.59 -25.24
N THR A 106 -31.05 -27.48 -26.56
CA THR A 106 -31.00 -26.20 -27.27
C THR A 106 -32.40 -25.60 -27.40
N THR A 107 -32.66 -24.45 -26.76
CA THR A 107 -33.90 -23.69 -26.97
C THR A 107 -33.64 -22.54 -27.95
N THR A 108 -34.17 -22.69 -29.16
CA THR A 108 -34.13 -21.64 -30.20
C THR A 108 -35.33 -20.71 -30.01
N THR A 109 -35.10 -19.40 -29.85
CA THR A 109 -36.18 -18.39 -29.88
C THR A 109 -36.03 -17.49 -31.11
N THR A 110 -37.15 -17.29 -31.79
CA THR A 110 -37.21 -16.83 -33.19
C THR A 110 -37.24 -15.31 -33.31
N THR A 111 -36.36 -14.75 -34.15
CA THR A 111 -36.42 -13.36 -34.61
C THR A 111 -37.68 -13.13 -35.44
N SER A 112 -38.48 -12.11 -35.11
CA SER A 112 -39.60 -11.65 -35.95
C SER A 112 -39.32 -10.23 -36.46
N THR A 113 -38.95 -10.13 -37.73
CA THR A 113 -38.79 -8.86 -38.45
C THR A 113 -40.15 -8.25 -38.76
N THR A 114 -40.29 -6.93 -38.67
CA THR A 114 -41.37 -6.19 -39.34
C THR A 114 -40.83 -4.83 -39.77
N GLU A 115 -40.72 -4.64 -41.08
CA GLU A 115 -40.37 -3.35 -41.68
C GLU A 115 -41.57 -2.40 -41.62
N ALA A 116 -41.30 -1.13 -41.29
CA ALA A 116 -42.19 -0.02 -41.59
C ALA A 116 -41.32 1.18 -42.01
N GLU A 117 -41.64 1.77 -43.16
CA GLU A 117 -40.75 2.66 -43.90
C GLU A 117 -41.00 4.16 -43.60
N THR A 118 -39.91 4.90 -43.40
CA THR A 118 -39.72 6.35 -43.61
C THR A 118 -40.66 7.36 -42.93
N THR A 119 -40.07 8.20 -42.06
CA THR A 119 -40.13 9.66 -42.21
C THR A 119 -38.85 10.30 -41.67
N THR A 120 -38.08 10.94 -42.54
CA THR A 120 -36.86 11.67 -42.17
C THR A 120 -37.17 12.96 -41.41
N THR A 121 -36.64 13.11 -40.20
CA THR A 121 -36.47 14.42 -39.55
C THR A 121 -35.07 14.50 -38.96
N THR A 122 -34.24 15.40 -39.46
CA THR A 122 -32.86 15.58 -38.98
C THR A 122 -32.89 16.25 -37.61
N THR A 123 -32.24 15.67 -36.62
CA THR A 123 -31.91 16.32 -35.35
C THR A 123 -30.60 15.71 -34.86
N ASP A 124 -29.52 16.48 -34.91
CA ASP A 124 -28.25 16.08 -34.28
C ASP A 124 -28.47 15.98 -32.77
N GLY A 125 -28.07 14.84 -32.21
CA GLY A 125 -28.41 14.43 -30.85
C GLY A 125 -27.97 12.99 -30.62
N GLU A 126 -26.69 12.70 -30.89
CA GLU A 126 -26.08 11.39 -30.66
C GLU A 126 -25.79 11.21 -29.17
N THR A 127 -26.84 10.99 -28.37
CA THR A 127 -26.72 10.27 -27.10
C THR A 127 -26.89 8.79 -27.41
N THR A 128 -25.78 8.12 -27.73
CA THR A 128 -25.72 6.66 -27.65
C THR A 128 -25.81 6.25 -26.19
N ASP A 129 -27.04 6.14 -25.68
CA ASP A 129 -27.37 5.56 -24.38
C ASP A 129 -27.15 4.03 -24.40
N GLU A 130 -25.93 3.61 -24.73
CA GLU A 130 -25.45 2.29 -24.36
C GLU A 130 -25.30 2.30 -22.83
N PRO A 131 -25.90 1.34 -22.10
CA PRO A 131 -25.71 1.28 -20.65
C PRO A 131 -24.20 1.16 -20.38
N PRO A 132 -23.65 1.90 -19.39
CA PRO A 132 -22.23 1.87 -19.11
C PRO A 132 -21.78 0.43 -18.89
N ALA A 133 -20.61 0.09 -19.43
CA ALA A 133 -20.05 -1.24 -19.29
C ALA A 133 -20.03 -1.65 -17.80
N PRO A 134 -20.27 -2.94 -17.47
CA PRO A 134 -20.21 -3.39 -16.09
C PRO A 134 -18.85 -3.03 -15.49
N CYS A 135 -18.85 -2.38 -14.34
CA CYS A 135 -17.66 -1.88 -13.66
C CYS A 135 -16.90 -0.79 -14.45
N ALA A 136 -17.59 0.04 -15.24
CA ALA A 136 -17.04 1.28 -15.77
C ALA A 136 -16.72 2.30 -14.65
N CYS A 137 -15.68 3.11 -14.88
CA CYS A 137 -15.35 4.26 -14.04
C CYS A 137 -16.35 5.40 -14.30
N PRO A 138 -16.99 5.96 -13.25
CA PRO A 138 -17.86 7.11 -13.40
C PRO A 138 -17.04 8.40 -13.50
N ASP A 139 -17.57 9.38 -14.22
CA ASP A 139 -17.13 10.77 -14.16
C ASP A 139 -17.76 11.42 -12.91
N ILE A 140 -16.94 11.79 -11.92
CA ILE A 140 -17.35 12.30 -10.61
C ILE A 140 -16.50 13.52 -10.21
N GLU A 141 -17.01 14.36 -9.31
CA GLU A 141 -16.42 15.67 -8.98
C GLU A 141 -14.96 15.59 -8.47
N VAL A 142 -14.59 14.52 -7.77
CA VAL A 142 -13.22 14.21 -7.38
C VAL A 142 -12.75 13.03 -8.22
N PRO A 143 -11.93 13.25 -9.27
CA PRO A 143 -11.61 12.18 -10.22
C PRO A 143 -10.85 11.01 -9.58
N LEU A 144 -10.83 9.87 -10.27
CA LEU A 144 -10.26 8.61 -9.77
C LEU A 144 -8.92 8.25 -10.43
N ASP A 145 -8.44 9.09 -11.35
CA ASP A 145 -7.39 8.81 -12.32
C ASP A 145 -6.27 9.88 -12.40
N ASP A 146 -6.41 10.98 -11.66
CA ASP A 146 -5.47 12.11 -11.59
C ASP A 146 -4.65 12.18 -10.28
N GLY A 147 -4.84 11.24 -9.35
CA GLY A 147 -4.04 11.19 -8.12
C GLY A 147 -4.30 9.99 -7.20
N ILE A 148 -3.65 10.02 -6.04
CA ILE A 148 -3.66 8.97 -5.01
C ILE A 148 -4.44 9.49 -3.80
N PHE A 149 -5.43 8.75 -3.33
CA PHE A 149 -6.09 9.09 -2.07
C PHE A 149 -5.22 8.63 -0.90
N VAL A 150 -5.03 9.49 0.09
CA VAL A 150 -4.24 9.20 1.29
C VAL A 150 -5.04 9.55 2.54
N LEU A 151 -4.88 8.73 3.58
CA LEU A 151 -5.69 8.76 4.80
C LEU A 151 -4.80 9.05 6.01
N SER A 152 -5.17 10.05 6.80
CA SER A 152 -4.50 10.34 8.07
C SER A 152 -4.89 9.35 9.16
N GLY A 153 -4.04 9.19 10.17
CA GLY A 153 -4.29 8.36 11.36
C GLY A 153 -5.47 8.81 12.24
N ASP A 154 -5.88 10.08 12.11
CA ASP A 154 -6.96 10.76 12.85
C ASP A 154 -8.24 11.00 12.01
N ALA A 155 -8.38 10.26 10.90
CA ALA A 155 -9.57 10.22 10.04
C ALA A 155 -9.84 11.50 9.23
N GLU A 156 -8.80 12.03 8.59
CA GLU A 156 -8.89 12.99 7.49
C GLU A 156 -8.60 12.29 6.16
N LEU A 157 -9.47 12.51 5.16
CA LEU A 157 -9.21 12.07 3.79
C LEU A 157 -8.56 13.19 2.98
N TRP A 158 -7.46 12.85 2.31
CA TRP A 158 -6.68 13.73 1.46
C TRP A 158 -6.43 13.08 0.09
N LYS A 159 -5.98 13.90 -0.85
CA LYS A 159 -5.53 13.46 -2.17
C LYS A 159 -4.16 14.03 -2.49
N TYR A 160 -3.22 13.14 -2.78
CA TYR A 160 -1.89 13.45 -3.27
C TYR A 160 -1.88 13.42 -4.80
N PHE A 161 -1.26 14.43 -5.40
CA PHE A 161 -1.15 14.58 -6.85
C PHE A 161 0.32 14.43 -7.24
N PRO A 162 0.72 13.28 -7.83
CA PRO A 162 2.12 13.02 -8.16
C PRO A 162 2.74 14.02 -9.14
N GLU A 163 2.00 14.43 -10.19
CA GLU A 163 2.48 15.37 -11.22
C GLU A 163 2.98 16.70 -10.62
N THR A 164 2.29 17.19 -9.59
CA THR A 164 2.58 18.47 -8.94
C THR A 164 3.24 18.33 -7.56
N ASN A 165 3.47 17.09 -7.09
CA ASN A 165 3.93 16.74 -5.74
C ASN A 165 3.21 17.54 -4.64
N SER A 166 1.87 17.51 -4.65
CA SER A 166 1.03 18.35 -3.79
C SER A 166 -0.13 17.61 -3.16
N PHE A 167 -0.56 18.05 -1.98
CA PHE A 167 -1.68 17.47 -1.22
C PHE A 167 -2.88 18.42 -1.19
N THR A 168 -4.09 17.87 -1.30
CA THR A 168 -5.36 18.57 -1.07
C THR A 168 -6.19 17.80 -0.04
N MET A 169 -6.63 18.46 1.02
CA MET A 169 -7.57 17.89 1.98
C MET A 169 -8.96 17.81 1.35
N LEU A 170 -9.61 16.65 1.41
CA LEU A 170 -11.01 16.47 1.02
C LEU A 170 -11.93 16.71 2.23
N GLY A 171 -11.50 16.27 3.42
CA GLY A 171 -12.06 16.70 4.70
C GLY A 171 -11.96 15.64 5.81
N GLU A 172 -12.49 15.97 6.99
CA GLU A 172 -12.64 15.06 8.13
C GLU A 172 -13.78 14.06 7.90
N LEU A 173 -13.60 12.80 8.30
CA LEU A 173 -14.59 11.72 8.13
C LEU A 173 -15.66 11.72 9.24
N ASP A 174 -16.95 11.86 8.90
CA ASP A 174 -18.05 11.72 9.88
C ASP A 174 -18.51 10.26 10.05
N CYS A 175 -17.59 9.39 10.47
CA CYS A 175 -17.86 7.95 10.64
C CYS A 175 -18.52 7.58 11.98
N GLY A 176 -19.41 8.45 12.50
CA GLY A 176 -20.18 8.20 13.72
C GLY A 176 -19.32 8.18 15.00
N GLY A 177 -18.21 8.92 15.00
CA GLY A 177 -17.27 9.00 16.12
C GLY A 177 -16.11 7.99 16.07
N LEU A 178 -15.98 7.22 15.00
CA LEU A 178 -14.75 6.48 14.69
C LEU A 178 -13.70 7.47 14.16
N SER A 179 -12.51 7.51 14.77
CA SER A 179 -11.44 8.47 14.41
C SER A 179 -10.03 7.88 14.36
N SER A 180 -9.85 6.59 14.67
CA SER A 180 -8.53 5.94 14.63
C SER A 180 -8.51 4.96 13.47
N THR A 181 -7.88 5.35 12.38
CA THR A 181 -7.81 4.61 11.11
C THR A 181 -6.64 3.62 11.10
N PHE A 182 -6.70 2.63 10.21
CA PHE A 182 -5.65 1.62 10.04
C PHE A 182 -5.15 1.51 8.59
N SER A 183 -6.05 1.32 7.62
CA SER A 183 -5.73 1.20 6.19
C SER A 183 -6.92 1.66 5.33
N MET A 184 -6.70 1.86 4.02
CA MET A 184 -7.70 2.37 3.07
C MET A 184 -7.54 1.75 1.68
N ALA A 185 -8.67 1.40 1.04
CA ALA A 185 -8.74 1.07 -0.39
C ALA A 185 -9.84 1.91 -1.08
N VAL A 186 -9.67 2.31 -2.34
CA VAL A 186 -10.70 3.11 -3.06
C VAL A 186 -11.33 2.27 -4.18
N ASP A 187 -12.67 2.22 -4.23
CA ASP A 187 -13.40 1.46 -5.26
C ASP A 187 -13.61 2.26 -6.57
N ARG A 188 -14.03 1.57 -7.63
CA ARG A 188 -14.36 2.19 -8.94
C ARG A 188 -15.61 3.05 -8.93
N GLN A 189 -16.30 3.21 -7.82
CA GLN A 189 -17.51 4.03 -7.72
C GLN A 189 -17.28 5.30 -6.88
N GLY A 190 -16.03 5.58 -6.49
CA GLY A 190 -15.68 6.75 -5.70
C GLY A 190 -15.94 6.58 -4.21
N PHE A 191 -15.92 5.36 -3.68
CA PHE A 191 -15.90 5.17 -2.24
C PHE A 191 -14.51 4.77 -1.74
N ALA A 192 -14.00 5.52 -0.77
CA ALA A 192 -12.91 5.08 0.10
C ALA A 192 -13.47 4.10 1.13
N TRP A 193 -13.01 2.85 1.07
CA TRP A 193 -13.24 1.83 2.08
C TRP A 193 -12.16 1.98 3.14
N VAL A 194 -12.55 2.48 4.31
CA VAL A 194 -11.65 2.84 5.42
C VAL A 194 -11.77 1.80 6.52
N GLN A 195 -10.65 1.16 6.87
CA GLN A 195 -10.56 0.35 8.08
C GLN A 195 -10.20 1.23 9.27
N PHE A 196 -10.89 1.01 10.39
CA PHE A 196 -10.57 1.60 11.69
C PHE A 196 -9.89 0.57 12.60
N VAL A 197 -9.11 1.06 13.57
CA VAL A 197 -8.46 0.25 14.60
C VAL A 197 -9.52 -0.44 15.45
N GLY A 198 -9.66 -1.75 15.25
CA GLY A 198 -10.80 -2.54 15.74
C GLY A 198 -11.37 -3.49 14.67
N GLY A 199 -11.02 -3.24 13.40
CA GLY A 199 -11.41 -4.07 12.26
C GLY A 199 -12.74 -3.67 11.63
N GLU A 200 -13.40 -2.62 12.14
CA GLU A 200 -14.55 -2.00 11.46
C GLU A 200 -14.13 -1.45 10.09
N LEU A 201 -15.00 -1.65 9.11
CA LEU A 201 -14.84 -1.16 7.74
C LEU A 201 -15.99 -0.21 7.43
N ARG A 202 -15.68 0.95 6.87
CA ARG A 202 -16.65 1.99 6.47
C ARG A 202 -16.49 2.34 5.01
N LYS A 203 -17.58 2.74 4.34
CA LYS A 203 -17.55 3.35 3.02
C LYS A 203 -17.72 4.86 3.15
N VAL A 204 -16.77 5.63 2.62
CA VAL A 204 -16.81 7.09 2.58
C VAL A 204 -16.88 7.52 1.12
N ASP A 205 -17.84 8.37 0.75
CA ASP A 205 -17.87 8.99 -0.57
C ASP A 205 -16.71 10.00 -0.71
N VAL A 206 -15.85 9.85 -1.73
CA VAL A 206 -14.70 10.75 -1.91
C VAL A 206 -15.10 12.16 -2.36
N THR A 207 -16.35 12.35 -2.80
CA THR A 207 -16.92 13.66 -3.17
C THR A 207 -17.69 14.32 -2.02
N ASP A 208 -18.15 13.54 -1.04
CA ASP A 208 -18.76 14.02 0.21
C ASP A 208 -18.31 13.16 1.40
N VAL A 209 -17.18 13.55 2.01
CA VAL A 209 -16.56 12.80 3.12
C VAL A 209 -17.41 12.75 4.40
N SER A 210 -18.50 13.52 4.47
CA SER A 210 -19.49 13.39 5.55
C SER A 210 -20.43 12.19 5.35
N ASN A 211 -20.52 11.67 4.12
CA ASN A 211 -21.25 10.46 3.79
C ASN A 211 -20.41 9.20 4.11
N CYS A 212 -20.33 8.87 5.40
CA CYS A 212 -19.68 7.65 5.90
C CYS A 212 -20.71 6.58 6.28
N GLU A 213 -20.82 5.53 5.47
CA GLU A 213 -21.78 4.44 5.62
C GLU A 213 -21.16 3.15 6.22
N ASP A 214 -21.98 2.36 6.90
CA ASP A 214 -21.66 0.99 7.29
C ASP A 214 -22.07 0.03 6.16
N PRO A 215 -21.12 -0.62 5.45
CA PRO A 215 -21.46 -1.60 4.42
C PRO A 215 -22.09 -2.88 5.01
N GLY A 216 -21.97 -3.12 6.33
CA GLY A 216 -22.37 -4.35 7.00
C GLY A 216 -21.23 -5.37 7.14
N TYR A 217 -19.97 -4.92 7.05
CA TYR A 217 -18.80 -5.79 7.23
C TYR A 217 -18.67 -6.21 8.69
N VAL A 218 -18.51 -7.51 8.95
CA VAL A 218 -18.30 -8.05 10.29
C VAL A 218 -16.79 -8.12 10.56
N ALA A 219 -16.32 -7.37 11.56
CA ALA A 219 -14.95 -7.42 12.05
C ALA A 219 -14.58 -8.80 12.65
N GLY A 220 -13.29 -9.13 12.70
CA GLY A 220 -12.80 -10.39 13.29
C GLY A 220 -13.07 -11.65 12.46
N GLN A 221 -13.49 -11.51 11.19
CA GLN A 221 -13.77 -12.65 10.32
C GLN A 221 -12.53 -13.56 10.17
N LEU A 222 -12.71 -14.86 10.42
CA LEU A 222 -11.63 -15.86 10.42
C LEU A 222 -10.44 -15.53 11.36
N GLY A 223 -10.69 -14.73 12.41
CA GLY A 223 -9.65 -14.24 13.32
C GLY A 223 -8.70 -13.23 12.66
N VAL A 224 -9.25 -12.39 11.77
CA VAL A 224 -8.56 -11.26 11.14
C VAL A 224 -9.22 -9.98 11.64
N ASP A 225 -8.45 -9.18 12.39
CA ASP A 225 -8.90 -7.90 12.91
C ASP A 225 -8.42 -6.77 11.99
N ASN A 226 -7.11 -6.50 11.94
CA ASN A 226 -6.51 -5.46 11.10
C ASN A 226 -5.80 -6.05 9.87
N PHE A 227 -5.81 -5.30 8.76
CA PHE A 227 -5.14 -5.68 7.51
C PHE A 227 -4.90 -4.46 6.63
N GLY A 228 -3.74 -4.42 5.97
CA GLY A 228 -3.52 -3.52 4.84
C GLY A 228 -4.32 -4.01 3.64
N MET A 229 -4.83 -3.09 2.80
CA MET A 229 -5.75 -3.47 1.70
C MET A 229 -5.72 -2.59 0.46
N ALA A 230 -6.10 -3.18 -0.67
CA ALA A 230 -6.37 -2.47 -1.92
C ALA A 230 -7.51 -3.13 -2.71
N PHE A 231 -8.17 -2.34 -3.55
CA PHE A 231 -8.96 -2.87 -4.65
C PHE A 231 -8.04 -3.28 -5.79
N VAL A 232 -8.30 -4.44 -6.38
CA VAL A 232 -7.58 -4.95 -7.55
C VAL A 232 -8.59 -5.47 -8.55
N SER A 233 -8.48 -5.05 -9.82
CA SER A 233 -9.34 -5.57 -10.90
C SER A 233 -9.15 -7.07 -11.07
N ASN A 234 -10.19 -7.79 -11.45
CA ASN A 234 -10.07 -9.22 -11.74
C ASN A 234 -9.03 -9.46 -12.85
N SER A 235 -9.07 -8.67 -13.93
CA SER A 235 -8.02 -8.58 -14.97
C SER A 235 -8.21 -7.37 -15.89
N GLN A 236 -7.26 -7.10 -16.79
CA GLN A 236 -7.45 -6.16 -17.91
C GLN A 236 -8.72 -6.40 -18.79
N PHE A 237 -9.35 -7.58 -18.72
CA PHE A 237 -10.57 -7.94 -19.46
C PHE A 237 -11.83 -8.04 -18.58
N ASP A 238 -11.66 -7.98 -17.26
CA ASP A 238 -12.73 -8.01 -16.25
C ASP A 238 -12.38 -6.97 -15.20
N GLN A 239 -12.91 -5.76 -15.42
CA GLN A 239 -12.60 -4.57 -14.64
C GLN A 239 -13.40 -4.48 -13.33
N CYS A 240 -14.16 -5.53 -12.99
CA CYS A 240 -14.75 -5.60 -11.66
C CYS A 240 -13.68 -5.96 -10.64
N ASP A 241 -13.70 -5.30 -9.48
CA ASP A 241 -12.65 -5.45 -8.48
C ASP A 241 -13.02 -6.39 -7.34
N ARG A 242 -11.98 -6.78 -6.62
CA ARG A 242 -12.07 -7.40 -5.31
C ARG A 242 -11.09 -6.71 -4.36
N ILE A 243 -11.43 -6.64 -3.08
CA ILE A 243 -10.47 -6.21 -2.06
C ILE A 243 -9.51 -7.36 -1.80
N TYR A 244 -8.21 -7.09 -1.85
CA TYR A 244 -7.17 -7.98 -1.33
C TYR A 244 -6.50 -7.33 -0.13
N GLY A 245 -5.84 -8.11 0.71
CA GLY A 245 -5.13 -7.59 1.87
C GLY A 245 -4.11 -8.54 2.48
N ASN A 246 -3.33 -8.01 3.43
CA ASN A 246 -2.36 -8.74 4.24
C ASN A 246 -2.64 -8.48 5.72
N THR A 247 -2.72 -9.54 6.51
CA THR A 247 -3.12 -9.44 7.92
C THR A 247 -2.01 -8.91 8.82
N TYR A 248 -2.37 -8.05 9.76
CA TYR A 248 -1.54 -7.70 10.90
C TYR A 248 -2.06 -8.38 12.18
N SER A 249 -1.16 -8.99 12.96
CA SER A 249 -1.47 -9.73 14.19
C SER A 249 -1.92 -8.84 15.36
N GLY A 250 -1.66 -7.53 15.29
CA GLY A 250 -1.88 -6.60 16.39
C GLY A 250 -0.84 -6.71 17.52
N ILE A 251 0.25 -7.48 17.35
CA ILE A 251 1.21 -7.78 18.40
C ILE A 251 2.63 -7.36 18.01
N GLY A 252 3.13 -6.31 18.67
CA GLY A 252 4.52 -5.85 18.52
C GLY A 252 4.67 -4.83 17.39
N PRO A 253 5.87 -4.67 16.82
CA PRO A 253 6.05 -3.94 15.57
C PRO A 253 5.72 -4.84 14.36
N PHE A 254 5.52 -4.20 13.21
CA PHE A 254 5.53 -4.89 11.91
C PHE A 254 6.80 -5.74 11.76
N SER A 255 6.68 -6.93 11.17
CA SER A 255 7.81 -7.86 11.11
C SER A 255 7.82 -8.72 9.85
N GLU A 256 8.96 -9.37 9.61
CA GLU A 256 9.21 -10.21 8.45
C GLU A 256 9.69 -11.61 8.87
N GLY A 257 9.15 -12.64 8.23
CA GLY A 257 9.47 -14.02 8.54
C GLY A 257 8.61 -15.01 7.74
N PRO A 258 9.03 -16.28 7.63
CA PRO A 258 8.36 -17.23 6.75
C PRO A 258 6.94 -17.56 7.21
N ASN A 259 5.94 -17.25 6.36
CA ASN A 259 4.51 -17.58 6.54
C ASN A 259 3.84 -16.96 7.79
N ILE A 260 4.27 -15.78 8.23
CA ILE A 260 3.75 -15.14 9.45
C ILE A 260 2.41 -14.41 9.23
N GLY A 261 2.18 -13.83 8.05
CA GLY A 261 0.90 -13.23 7.66
C GLY A 261 0.00 -14.16 6.85
N ASP A 262 -1.28 -13.82 6.74
CA ASP A 262 -2.21 -14.40 5.78
C ASP A 262 -2.47 -13.40 4.63
N PHE A 263 -2.45 -13.88 3.39
CA PHE A 263 -3.01 -13.13 2.25
C PHE A 263 -4.51 -13.36 2.23
N ILE A 264 -5.29 -12.28 2.16
CA ILE A 264 -6.76 -12.32 2.21
C ILE A 264 -7.38 -11.73 0.96
N SER A 265 -8.66 -12.04 0.75
CA SER A 265 -9.55 -11.22 -0.07
C SER A 265 -10.90 -11.04 0.58
N ILE A 266 -11.54 -9.90 0.34
CA ILE A 266 -12.91 -9.61 0.77
C ILE A 266 -13.76 -9.38 -0.48
N ASP A 267 -14.90 -10.05 -0.51
CA ASP A 267 -15.90 -9.86 -1.55
C ASP A 267 -16.67 -8.56 -1.32
N PRO A 268 -16.63 -7.55 -2.21
CA PRO A 268 -17.23 -6.24 -1.93
C PRO A 268 -18.77 -6.24 -1.92
N VAL A 269 -19.42 -7.35 -2.30
CA VAL A 269 -20.89 -7.49 -2.31
C VAL A 269 -21.39 -8.31 -1.13
N SER A 270 -20.75 -9.45 -0.84
CA SER A 270 -21.13 -10.35 0.26
C SER A 270 -20.34 -10.14 1.56
N LEU A 271 -19.31 -9.29 1.51
CA LEU A 271 -18.45 -8.88 2.63
C LEU A 271 -17.77 -10.04 3.36
N GLN A 272 -17.68 -11.19 2.68
CA GLN A 272 -17.03 -12.39 3.18
C GLN A 272 -15.51 -12.31 2.95
N LEU A 273 -14.76 -12.43 4.04
CA LEU A 273 -13.31 -12.58 4.02
C LEU A 273 -12.93 -14.05 3.74
N ALA A 274 -11.98 -14.24 2.83
CA ALA A 274 -11.33 -15.53 2.58
C ALA A 274 -9.81 -15.41 2.75
N LYS A 275 -9.21 -16.34 3.51
CA LYS A 275 -7.75 -16.52 3.56
C LYS A 275 -7.33 -17.34 2.34
N LEU A 276 -6.47 -16.78 1.49
CA LEU A 276 -6.06 -17.38 0.22
C LEU A 276 -4.72 -18.12 0.33
N GLY A 277 -3.82 -17.62 1.17
CA GLY A 277 -2.56 -18.27 1.48
C GLY A 277 -1.73 -17.51 2.50
N LYS A 278 -0.41 -17.69 2.45
CA LYS A 278 0.54 -17.19 3.46
C LYS A 278 1.54 -16.22 2.85
N THR A 279 1.83 -15.16 3.60
CA THR A 279 2.78 -14.10 3.24
C THR A 279 3.93 -14.07 4.24
N ASN A 280 5.00 -13.34 3.92
CA ASN A 280 6.18 -13.25 4.79
C ASN A 280 6.18 -12.02 5.69
N PHE A 281 5.07 -11.29 5.78
CA PHE A 281 4.95 -10.04 6.54
C PHE A 281 3.85 -10.19 7.60
N ASP A 282 4.12 -9.75 8.82
CA ASP A 282 3.09 -9.53 9.83
C ASP A 282 2.74 -8.04 9.80
N GLY A 283 1.71 -7.71 9.02
CA GLY A 283 1.42 -6.36 8.56
C GLY A 283 2.26 -5.97 7.34
N ALA A 284 1.57 -5.84 6.21
CA ALA A 284 2.01 -5.16 5.00
C ALA A 284 0.81 -4.40 4.42
N GLU A 285 1.08 -3.27 3.78
CA GLU A 285 0.05 -2.56 3.00
C GLU A 285 -0.03 -3.15 1.59
N LEU A 286 -1.15 -2.94 0.91
CA LEU A 286 -1.36 -3.40 -0.46
C LEU A 286 -1.63 -2.25 -1.42
N THR A 287 -1.31 -2.48 -2.69
CA THR A 287 -1.84 -1.68 -3.80
C THR A 287 -2.21 -2.57 -4.98
N GLY A 288 -3.07 -2.06 -5.86
CA GLY A 288 -3.70 -2.81 -6.94
C GLY A 288 -3.82 -1.99 -8.22
N THR A 289 -3.88 -2.68 -9.35
CA THR A 289 -3.87 -2.03 -10.67
C THR A 289 -5.09 -2.40 -11.53
N GLY A 290 -5.42 -1.55 -12.50
CA GLY A 290 -6.50 -1.77 -13.46
C GLY A 290 -6.28 -2.95 -14.43
N ASP A 291 -5.02 -3.35 -14.67
CA ASP A 291 -4.70 -4.58 -15.40
C ASP A 291 -4.78 -5.85 -14.53
N GLY A 292 -4.92 -5.67 -13.21
CA GLY A 292 -5.19 -6.74 -12.26
C GLY A 292 -3.95 -7.36 -11.60
N ARG A 293 -2.86 -6.60 -11.46
CA ARG A 293 -1.73 -6.98 -10.60
C ARG A 293 -1.97 -6.48 -9.18
N ALA A 294 -1.41 -7.19 -8.20
CA ALA A 294 -1.48 -6.85 -6.79
C ALA A 294 -0.06 -6.84 -6.21
N PHE A 295 0.22 -5.88 -5.34
CA PHE A 295 1.52 -5.72 -4.73
C PHE A 295 1.39 -5.55 -3.21
N GLU A 296 2.38 -6.03 -2.46
CA GLU A 296 2.56 -5.78 -1.04
C GLU A 296 3.76 -4.87 -0.81
N PHE A 297 3.66 -3.98 0.18
CA PHE A 297 4.78 -3.21 0.72
C PHE A 297 4.93 -3.53 2.21
N GLY A 298 6.13 -3.96 2.61
CA GLY A 298 6.38 -4.35 4.00
C GLY A 298 7.79 -4.90 4.24
N GLY A 299 7.99 -5.42 5.45
CA GLY A 299 9.25 -6.02 5.88
C GLY A 299 10.28 -5.03 6.41
N THR A 300 11.49 -5.52 6.71
CA THR A 300 12.50 -4.76 7.47
C THR A 300 13.92 -4.93 6.90
N GLY A 301 14.70 -3.84 6.84
CA GLY A 301 16.14 -3.87 6.56
C GLY A 301 16.58 -4.47 5.21
N PRO A 302 16.20 -3.89 4.05
CA PRO A 302 15.29 -2.75 3.86
C PRO A 302 13.82 -3.19 3.79
N ALA A 303 12.89 -2.26 3.58
CA ALA A 303 11.54 -2.61 3.15
C ALA A 303 11.54 -3.28 1.75
N LYS A 304 10.45 -3.97 1.39
CA LYS A 304 10.30 -4.69 0.11
C LYS A 304 9.02 -4.27 -0.60
N LEU A 305 9.10 -4.15 -1.92
CA LEU A 305 7.96 -4.24 -2.83
C LEU A 305 7.87 -5.69 -3.33
N VAL A 306 6.68 -6.28 -3.31
CA VAL A 306 6.45 -7.67 -3.73
C VAL A 306 5.25 -7.73 -4.66
N GLU A 307 5.41 -8.21 -5.90
CA GLU A 307 4.26 -8.59 -6.74
C GLU A 307 3.73 -9.94 -6.25
N VAL A 308 2.41 -10.08 -6.04
CA VAL A 308 1.80 -11.29 -5.47
C VAL A 308 0.76 -11.94 -6.38
N ASP A 309 0.77 -13.27 -6.42
CA ASP A 309 -0.26 -14.06 -7.06
C ASP A 309 -1.58 -13.93 -6.30
N LYS A 310 -2.56 -13.24 -6.91
CA LYS A 310 -3.86 -12.96 -6.27
C LYS A 310 -4.64 -14.20 -5.82
N ALA A 311 -4.36 -15.39 -6.36
CA ALA A 311 -5.07 -16.61 -5.99
C ALA A 311 -4.47 -17.30 -4.74
N THR A 312 -3.22 -17.00 -4.40
CA THR A 312 -2.45 -17.75 -3.39
C THR A 312 -1.65 -16.89 -2.40
N GLY A 313 -1.45 -15.60 -2.67
CA GLY A 313 -0.56 -14.73 -1.91
C GLY A 313 0.94 -15.04 -2.09
N ALA A 314 1.29 -15.91 -3.03
CA ALA A 314 2.68 -16.24 -3.29
C ALA A 314 3.40 -15.09 -4.01
N ALA A 315 4.60 -14.73 -3.55
CA ALA A 315 5.45 -13.76 -4.23
C ALA A 315 5.80 -14.23 -5.65
N LEU A 316 5.51 -13.39 -6.64
CA LEU A 316 5.89 -13.53 -8.04
C LEU A 316 7.24 -12.86 -8.31
N ASP A 317 7.44 -11.66 -7.75
CA ASP A 317 8.72 -10.95 -7.73
C ASP A 317 8.93 -10.22 -6.39
N VAL A 318 10.18 -9.95 -6.03
CA VAL A 318 10.56 -9.30 -4.76
C VAL A 318 11.69 -8.31 -5.00
N LEU A 319 11.39 -7.02 -4.85
CA LEU A 319 12.33 -5.91 -4.96
C LEU A 319 12.67 -5.33 -3.58
N PRO A 320 13.92 -5.49 -3.08
CA PRO A 320 14.39 -4.80 -1.88
C PRO A 320 14.58 -3.30 -2.15
N LEU A 321 13.87 -2.45 -1.39
CA LEU A 321 13.85 -1.01 -1.59
C LEU A 321 15.00 -0.34 -0.81
N GLY A 322 16.22 -0.49 -1.34
CA GLY A 322 17.45 -0.08 -0.64
C GLY A 322 17.46 1.38 -0.21
N GLY A 323 17.47 1.62 1.11
CA GLY A 323 17.44 2.97 1.69
C GLY A 323 16.06 3.40 2.22
N LEU A 324 14.99 2.67 1.87
CA LEU A 324 13.65 2.84 2.44
C LEU A 324 13.45 1.83 3.59
N GLU A 325 13.02 2.33 4.75
CA GLU A 325 12.76 1.55 5.96
C GLU A 325 11.36 1.88 6.50
N ILE A 326 10.74 0.93 7.20
CA ILE A 326 9.48 1.12 7.92
C ILE A 326 9.83 1.16 9.42
N ASN A 327 9.87 2.35 10.03
CA ASN A 327 10.56 2.57 11.31
C ASN A 327 9.68 2.28 12.55
N ASN A 328 8.79 1.30 12.47
CA ASN A 328 7.68 1.06 13.43
C ASN A 328 6.63 2.19 13.51
N GLY A 329 6.74 3.21 12.66
CA GLY A 329 5.71 4.24 12.48
C GLY A 329 4.61 3.83 11.50
N ALA A 330 3.83 4.82 11.08
CA ALA A 330 2.83 4.63 10.04
C ALA A 330 3.50 4.46 8.66
N PHE A 331 2.93 3.61 7.83
CA PHE A 331 3.32 3.50 6.43
C PHE A 331 2.13 3.15 5.56
N ALA A 332 2.17 3.58 4.30
CA ALA A 332 1.26 3.19 3.25
C ALA A 332 1.99 3.26 1.90
N PHE A 333 1.39 2.72 0.84
CA PHE A 333 1.89 2.96 -0.51
C PHE A 333 0.78 2.83 -1.55
N ALA A 334 1.00 3.39 -2.72
CA ALA A 334 0.11 3.17 -3.86
C ALA A 334 0.88 3.11 -5.18
N PHE A 335 0.38 2.30 -6.11
CA PHE A 335 0.77 2.34 -7.50
C PHE A 335 0.00 3.46 -8.22
N PHE A 336 0.65 4.24 -9.07
CA PHE A 336 -0.02 5.23 -9.91
C PHE A 336 0.79 5.52 -11.19
N ALA A 337 0.13 5.48 -12.35
CA ALA A 337 0.69 5.88 -13.65
C ALA A 337 2.02 5.21 -14.05
N GLY A 338 2.29 3.98 -13.56
CA GLY A 338 3.53 3.24 -13.83
C GLY A 338 4.45 3.10 -12.62
N ASP A 339 4.39 4.06 -11.70
CA ASP A 339 5.27 4.20 -10.53
C ASP A 339 4.65 3.72 -9.22
N PHE A 340 5.50 3.54 -8.20
CA PHE A 340 5.04 3.34 -6.82
C PHE A 340 5.41 4.54 -5.94
N TYR A 341 4.47 4.95 -5.09
CA TYR A 341 4.62 6.03 -4.13
C TYR A 341 4.49 5.46 -2.73
N PHE A 342 5.58 5.54 -1.96
CA PHE A 342 5.68 5.07 -0.60
C PHE A 342 5.54 6.24 0.35
N PHE A 343 4.65 6.08 1.32
CA PHE A 343 4.40 7.02 2.40
C PHE A 343 4.90 6.39 3.69
N THR A 344 5.94 6.95 4.29
CA THR A 344 6.60 6.41 5.51
C THR A 344 6.68 7.49 6.58
N ASP A 345 6.87 7.14 7.84
CA ASP A 345 6.99 8.11 8.93
C ASP A 345 8.30 8.92 8.81
N SER A 346 8.20 10.26 8.79
CA SER A 346 9.37 11.13 8.66
C SER A 346 10.22 11.12 9.93
N ASP A 347 11.41 10.51 9.86
CA ASP A 347 12.40 10.44 10.96
C ASP A 347 11.86 9.95 12.33
N ASN A 348 10.73 9.21 12.36
CA ASN A 348 9.96 8.86 13.58
C ASN A 348 9.30 10.06 14.29
N ASP A 349 8.84 11.10 13.58
CA ASP A 349 8.15 12.26 14.16
C ASP A 349 6.68 11.96 14.53
N PHE A 350 6.10 10.89 13.98
CA PHE A 350 4.71 10.43 14.22
C PHE A 350 3.60 11.49 13.97
N VAL A 351 3.90 12.56 13.23
CA VAL A 351 2.95 13.63 12.87
C VAL A 351 2.91 13.94 11.37
N ALA A 352 3.93 13.52 10.62
CA ALA A 352 4.11 13.75 9.20
C ALA A 352 4.66 12.48 8.53
N SER A 353 4.53 12.43 7.20
CA SER A 353 5.10 11.37 6.36
C SER A 353 6.08 11.92 5.33
N GLU A 354 7.04 11.09 4.94
CA GLU A 354 7.80 11.26 3.71
C GLU A 354 7.02 10.71 2.51
N VAL A 355 7.35 11.19 1.32
CA VAL A 355 6.91 10.60 0.04
C VAL A 355 8.15 10.20 -0.74
N THR A 356 8.34 8.90 -0.94
CA THR A 356 9.37 8.34 -1.82
C THR A 356 8.71 7.75 -3.06
N ARG A 357 9.18 8.11 -4.24
CA ARG A 357 8.79 7.51 -5.52
C ARG A 357 9.79 6.43 -5.91
N LEU A 358 9.30 5.32 -6.45
CA LEU A 358 10.06 4.37 -7.25
C LEU A 358 9.65 4.56 -8.71
N ASP A 359 10.60 4.97 -9.55
CA ASP A 359 10.45 4.92 -11.01
C ASP A 359 10.44 3.44 -11.40
N TYR A 360 9.25 2.86 -11.59
CA TYR A 360 9.11 1.41 -11.71
C TYR A 360 9.01 0.95 -13.17
N ASP A 361 8.48 1.80 -14.05
CA ASP A 361 8.35 1.51 -15.47
C ASP A 361 9.56 1.93 -16.32
N ASP A 362 10.63 2.46 -15.70
CA ASP A 362 11.86 2.95 -16.35
C ASP A 362 11.54 4.12 -17.30
N SER A 363 10.80 5.10 -16.78
CA SER A 363 10.22 6.21 -17.54
C SER A 363 11.29 7.07 -18.22
N ASP A 364 12.45 7.24 -17.56
CA ASP A 364 13.61 7.97 -18.10
C ASP A 364 14.51 7.12 -19.02
N ASN A 365 14.22 5.81 -19.11
CA ASN A 365 14.93 4.80 -19.90
C ASN A 365 16.42 4.65 -19.53
N ASN A 366 16.77 4.85 -18.26
CA ASN A 366 18.14 4.66 -17.76
C ASN A 366 18.46 3.18 -17.44
N GLY A 367 17.45 2.33 -17.31
CA GLY A 367 17.55 0.89 -17.05
C GLY A 367 17.66 0.50 -15.58
N ILE A 368 17.28 1.41 -14.67
CA ILE A 368 17.32 1.26 -13.21
C ILE A 368 15.98 1.74 -12.65
N GLN A 369 15.41 0.97 -11.71
CA GLN A 369 14.25 1.44 -10.95
C GLN A 369 14.72 2.31 -9.80
N ASP A 370 14.71 3.63 -10.00
CA ASP A 370 15.30 4.61 -9.08
C ASP A 370 14.34 4.99 -7.94
N LEU A 371 14.87 5.04 -6.71
CA LEU A 371 14.17 5.54 -5.52
C LEU A 371 14.51 7.02 -5.28
N GLU A 372 13.49 7.87 -5.26
CA GLU A 372 13.60 9.33 -5.14
C GLU A 372 12.71 9.85 -4.00
N LEU A 373 13.31 10.52 -3.01
CA LEU A 373 12.57 11.25 -1.98
C LEU A 373 12.01 12.55 -2.58
N LEU A 374 10.68 12.59 -2.78
CA LEU A 374 9.97 13.75 -3.33
C LEU A 374 9.61 14.80 -2.27
N THR A 375 9.24 14.33 -1.07
CA THR A 375 8.77 15.17 0.04
C THR A 375 9.26 14.57 1.35
N SER A 376 9.93 15.38 2.20
CA SER A 376 10.41 14.93 3.52
C SER A 376 9.45 15.26 4.68
N ASP A 377 8.38 16.00 4.41
CA ASP A 377 7.46 16.55 5.41
C ASP A 377 6.09 16.82 4.75
N ALA A 378 5.27 15.76 4.66
CA ALA A 378 3.88 15.84 4.20
C ALA A 378 2.99 16.45 5.31
N PRO A 379 1.86 17.11 4.97
CA PRO A 379 1.06 17.84 5.96
C PRO A 379 0.27 16.97 6.95
N LEU A 380 0.48 15.65 6.93
CA LEU A 380 -0.23 14.63 7.71
C LEU A 380 0.65 13.38 7.89
N LEU A 381 0.38 12.59 8.94
CA LEU A 381 0.86 11.22 9.08
C LEU A 381 -0.08 10.28 8.30
N ILE A 382 0.42 9.69 7.21
CA ILE A 382 -0.35 8.82 6.32
C ILE A 382 -0.32 7.38 6.85
N VAL A 383 -1.50 6.82 7.14
CA VAL A 383 -1.66 5.41 7.57
C VAL A 383 -2.28 4.52 6.49
N GLY A 384 -2.91 5.10 5.48
CA GLY A 384 -3.50 4.36 4.37
C GLY A 384 -3.38 5.13 3.07
N ALA A 385 -3.20 4.42 1.96
CA ALA A 385 -3.14 5.01 0.63
C ALA A 385 -3.87 4.10 -0.34
N GLY A 386 -4.70 4.68 -1.21
CA GLY A 386 -5.54 3.93 -2.13
C GLY A 386 -5.67 4.66 -3.46
N VAL A 387 -5.50 3.91 -4.53
CA VAL A 387 -5.97 4.31 -5.86
C VAL A 387 -7.22 3.49 -6.19
N SER A 388 -8.12 4.10 -6.96
CA SER A 388 -9.12 3.32 -7.67
C SER A 388 -8.44 2.55 -8.80
N THR A 389 -8.95 1.39 -9.18
CA THR A 389 -8.44 0.68 -10.38
C THR A 389 -8.83 1.37 -11.70
N CYS A 390 -9.49 2.53 -11.60
CA CYS A 390 -9.63 3.54 -12.65
C CYS A 390 -8.32 4.30 -12.93
N ALA A 391 -7.37 4.30 -11.99
CA ALA A 391 -6.09 4.98 -12.16
C ALA A 391 -5.27 4.42 -13.32
N PRO A 392 -4.49 5.26 -14.02
CA PRO A 392 -3.69 4.84 -15.16
C PRO A 392 -2.63 3.81 -14.77
N VAL A 393 -2.42 2.81 -15.63
CA VAL A 393 -1.43 1.73 -15.46
C VAL A 393 -0.09 1.99 -16.17
N VAL A 394 0.02 3.15 -16.82
CA VAL A 394 1.18 3.66 -17.57
C VAL A 394 1.20 5.19 -17.44
N PRO A 395 2.30 5.88 -17.76
CA PRO A 395 2.37 7.34 -17.71
C PRO A 395 1.32 8.01 -18.61
N MET A 396 0.82 9.17 -18.18
CA MET A 396 -0.18 9.98 -18.90
C MET A 396 0.44 10.95 -19.92
#